data_AF-A0AAJ5RDR8-F1
#
_entry.id   AF-A0AAJ5RDR8-F1
#
_cell.length_a   1.000
_cell.length_b   1.000
_cell.length_c   1.000
_cell.angle_alpha   90.00
_cell.angle_beta   90.00
_cell.angle_gamma   90.00
#
_symmetry.space_group_name_H-M   'P 1'
#
loop_
_entity.id
_entity.type
_entity.pdbx_description
1 polymer ?
#
loop_
_entity_poly.entity_id
_entity_poly.type
_entity_poly.pdbx_seq_one_letter_code
_entity_poly.pdbx_strand_id
1 'polypeptide(L)'
;MKLINRIAIAIIILLQVSFFSIIETTSRMFLLNSTVYKTLTIFLVICLLICNIIFNFDRLNKPRRYHFMLFIVGLLMAYLLVLWGSQGAYQQSVVVTLKNSYIYFMFVLYLLFVFFFNEESETHFLLQVVKYIGAIYSVVLIAQAFLFNRGTTFLDLGTYGLNPIYDSFGPVFHFIRIANAADFISFAMLVTGVDVLIHKEKKRMLIGSGLLLIDYLYIVFVSGTRMYMIADMLIIMAVVVIVAVKKYKGLIFGLLTVMTVGGFMGIPLVINSFIGGKRKLSFDMRLGEIQYYADKIFHNGWFGIGFPDSKRYDQLLHGPANSHILMANANYFLEDIGILGIVVVFGVLGLIGLIYFGYLLVTAFIQAQGRYKQAILLIILYLVSTAATLSLLDPQRIFYLFFIVYLIEYLTNHAPSKDLEEI
;
A
#
# COMPACT_ATOMS: atom_id res chain seq x y z
N MET A 1 2.41 11.24 27.63
CA MET A 1 2.42 11.29 26.15
C MET A 1 2.60 9.92 25.46
N LYS A 2 3.54 9.06 25.89
CA LYS A 2 3.80 7.76 25.22
C LYS A 2 2.54 6.88 25.01
N LEU A 3 1.73 6.69 26.06
CA LEU A 3 0.49 5.90 25.98
C LEU A 3 -0.53 6.53 25.01
N ILE A 4 -0.72 7.85 25.08
CA ILE A 4 -1.62 8.60 24.19
C ILE A 4 -1.20 8.42 22.73
N ASN A 5 0.09 8.55 22.43
CA ASN A 5 0.63 8.33 21.09
C ASN A 5 0.37 6.90 20.58
N ARG A 6 0.56 5.90 21.44
CA ARG A 6 0.31 4.49 21.11
C ARG A 6 -1.16 4.20 20.84
N ILE A 7 -2.06 4.76 21.64
CA ILE A 7 -3.51 4.64 21.42
C ILE A 7 -3.90 5.34 20.13
N ALA A 8 -3.45 6.58 19.92
CA ALA A 8 -3.77 7.37 18.73
C ALA A 8 -3.30 6.67 17.45
N ILE A 9 -2.09 6.13 17.43
CA ILE A 9 -1.59 5.43 16.24
C ILE A 9 -2.28 4.09 16.01
N ALA A 10 -2.67 3.38 17.07
CA ALA A 10 -3.48 2.17 16.94
C ALA A 10 -4.85 2.48 16.32
N ILE A 11 -5.48 3.59 16.71
CA ILE A 11 -6.73 4.07 16.09
C ILE A 11 -6.50 4.42 14.62
N ILE A 12 -5.43 5.14 14.29
CA ILE A 12 -5.09 5.49 12.89
C ILE A 12 -4.89 4.23 12.02
N ILE A 13 -4.26 3.18 12.57
CA ILE A 13 -4.08 1.90 11.88
C ILE A 13 -5.42 1.17 11.75
N LEU A 14 -6.26 1.14 12.79
CA LEU A 14 -7.62 0.58 12.73
C LEU A 14 -8.49 1.28 11.69
N LEU A 15 -8.34 2.59 11.49
CA LEU A 15 -9.05 3.32 10.44
C LEU A 15 -8.67 2.86 9.01
N GLN A 16 -7.52 2.22 8.82
CA GLN A 16 -7.18 1.61 7.52
C GLN A 16 -8.00 0.35 7.24
N VAL A 17 -8.54 -0.25 8.30
CA VAL A 17 -9.23 -1.53 8.29
C VAL A 17 -10.72 -1.28 8.41
N SER A 18 -11.32 -0.56 7.45
CA SER A 18 -12.75 -0.17 7.38
C SER A 18 -13.53 -0.44 8.68
N PHE A 19 -13.12 0.19 9.79
CA PHE A 19 -13.55 -0.21 11.15
C PHE A 19 -15.07 -0.09 11.31
N PHE A 20 -15.66 0.76 10.47
CA PHE A 20 -17.09 0.95 10.30
C PHE A 20 -17.82 -0.30 9.80
N SER A 21 -17.17 -1.30 9.23
CA SER A 21 -17.81 -2.55 8.77
C SER A 21 -18.46 -3.38 9.89
N ILE A 22 -18.21 -3.07 11.16
CA ILE A 22 -18.86 -3.70 12.32
C ILE A 22 -20.23 -3.05 12.62
N ILE A 23 -20.47 -1.84 12.13
CA ILE A 23 -21.68 -1.05 12.35
C ILE A 23 -22.27 -0.71 10.97
N GLU A 24 -23.56 -0.38 10.88
CA GLU A 24 -24.11 0.08 9.61
C GLU A 24 -23.48 1.41 9.19
N THR A 25 -22.81 1.41 8.02
CA THR A 25 -22.02 2.55 7.55
C THR A 25 -22.90 3.54 6.78
N THR A 26 -23.07 4.74 7.34
CA THR A 26 -23.75 5.83 6.63
C THR A 26 -22.86 6.48 5.57
N SER A 27 -23.47 7.14 4.58
CA SER A 27 -22.73 7.88 3.54
C SER A 27 -21.77 8.94 4.10
N ARG A 28 -22.13 9.58 5.23
CA ARG A 28 -21.26 10.54 5.92
C ARG A 28 -20.04 9.86 6.54
N MET A 29 -20.21 8.72 7.18
CA MET A 29 -19.09 7.95 7.75
C MET A 29 -18.15 7.45 6.66
N PHE A 30 -18.70 7.00 5.53
CA PHE A 30 -17.93 6.58 4.37
C PHE A 30 -17.06 7.70 3.78
N LEU A 31 -17.60 8.93 3.70
CA LEU A 31 -16.85 10.11 3.23
C LEU A 31 -15.79 10.56 4.24
N LEU A 32 -16.01 10.35 5.54
CA LEU A 32 -15.01 10.66 6.57
C LEU A 32 -13.83 9.69 6.50
N ASN A 33 -14.11 8.39 6.36
CA ASN A 33 -13.08 7.37 6.27
C ASN A 33 -13.59 6.07 5.65
N SER A 34 -12.99 5.67 4.54
CA SER A 34 -13.18 4.40 3.85
C SER A 34 -11.87 3.92 3.24
N THR A 35 -11.94 2.90 2.38
CA THR A 35 -10.79 2.48 1.56
C THR A 35 -10.36 3.59 0.60
N VAL A 36 -11.31 4.38 0.10
CA VAL A 36 -11.09 5.47 -0.87
C VAL A 36 -10.88 6.82 -0.19
N TYR A 37 -11.69 7.14 0.82
CA TYR A 37 -11.63 8.42 1.53
C TYR A 37 -10.78 8.31 2.80
N LYS A 38 -9.79 9.19 2.97
CA LYS A 38 -8.88 9.15 4.14
C LYS A 38 -8.91 10.43 4.98
N THR A 39 -9.99 11.20 4.91
CA THR A 39 -10.09 12.53 5.55
C THR A 39 -9.85 12.47 7.05
N LEU A 40 -10.52 11.56 7.77
CA LEU A 40 -10.33 11.38 9.22
C LEU A 40 -8.92 10.88 9.56
N THR A 41 -8.39 9.94 8.78
CA THR A 41 -7.02 9.43 8.94
C THR A 41 -6.02 10.58 8.87
N ILE A 42 -6.08 11.40 7.81
CA ILE A 42 -5.18 12.53 7.59
C ILE A 42 -5.32 13.57 8.70
N PHE A 43 -6.55 13.89 9.09
CA PHE A 43 -6.83 14.81 10.19
C PHE A 43 -6.15 14.33 11.49
N LEU A 44 -6.33 13.07 11.88
CA LEU A 44 -5.71 12.51 13.07
C LEU A 44 -4.18 12.47 12.99
N VAL A 45 -3.61 12.19 11.82
CA VAL A 45 -2.15 12.23 11.59
C VAL A 45 -1.62 13.65 11.82
N ILE A 46 -2.27 14.67 11.26
CA ILE A 46 -1.87 16.08 11.42
C ILE A 46 -2.02 16.51 12.88
N CYS A 47 -3.15 16.22 13.52
CA CYS A 47 -3.37 16.53 14.94
C CYS A 47 -2.32 15.86 15.84
N LEU A 48 -2.03 14.58 15.60
CA LEU A 48 -1.02 13.85 16.36
C LEU A 48 0.38 14.41 16.12
N LEU A 49 0.71 14.83 14.91
CA LEU A 49 1.98 15.49 14.60
C LEU A 49 2.11 16.82 15.37
N ILE A 50 1.10 17.69 15.30
CA ILE A 50 1.09 18.98 15.99
C ILE A 50 1.22 18.78 17.50
N CYS A 51 0.44 17.85 18.09
CA CYS A 51 0.54 17.54 19.51
C CYS A 51 1.95 17.06 19.89
N ASN A 52 2.58 16.24 19.05
CA ASN A 52 3.93 15.75 19.32
C ASN A 52 5.00 16.84 19.17
N ILE A 53 4.83 17.78 18.23
CA ILE A 53 5.72 18.95 18.12
C ILE A 53 5.63 19.81 19.38
N ILE A 54 4.42 20.05 19.91
CA ILE A 54 4.22 20.88 21.10
C ILE A 54 4.74 20.20 22.37
N PHE A 55 4.41 18.92 22.59
CA PHE A 55 4.65 18.24 23.86
C PHE A 55 5.90 17.35 23.90
N ASN A 56 6.49 17.00 22.75
CA ASN A 56 7.66 16.13 22.65
C ASN A 56 8.76 16.76 21.77
N PHE A 57 8.89 18.08 21.80
CA PHE A 57 9.85 18.83 20.96
C PHE A 57 11.29 18.32 21.08
N ASP A 58 11.71 17.86 22.25
CA ASP A 58 13.04 17.29 22.48
C ASP A 58 13.37 16.10 21.56
N ARG A 59 12.34 15.33 21.15
CA ARG A 59 12.52 14.22 20.21
C ARG A 59 12.86 14.69 18.80
N LEU A 60 12.40 15.87 18.41
CA LEU A 60 12.67 16.48 17.11
C LEU A 60 14.15 16.89 16.97
N ASN A 61 14.75 17.35 18.08
CA ASN A 61 16.13 17.82 18.11
C ASN A 61 17.18 16.71 18.25
N LYS A 62 16.76 15.44 18.35
CA LYS A 62 17.70 14.32 18.42
C LYS A 62 18.44 14.20 17.08
N PRO A 63 19.79 14.20 17.07
CA PRO A 63 20.55 14.03 15.85
C PRO A 63 20.29 12.64 15.27
N ARG A 64 19.81 12.60 14.02
CA ARG A 64 19.49 11.37 13.30
C ARG A 64 19.89 11.52 11.84
N ARG A 65 20.30 10.41 11.23
CA ARG A 65 20.47 10.34 9.78
C ARG A 65 19.12 10.05 9.16
N TYR A 66 18.75 10.84 8.16
CA TYR A 66 17.50 10.65 7.46
C TYR A 66 17.75 10.31 6.00
N HIS A 67 17.41 9.09 5.58
CA HIS A 67 17.68 8.60 4.23
C HIS A 67 16.62 9.09 3.24
N PHE A 68 15.35 9.11 3.65
CA PHE A 68 14.23 9.53 2.79
C PHE A 68 13.73 10.96 3.02
N MET A 69 14.27 11.72 3.98
CA MET A 69 13.75 13.06 4.32
C MET A 69 13.76 14.02 3.13
N LEU A 70 14.84 14.07 2.36
CA LEU A 70 14.93 14.95 1.19
C LEU A 70 13.88 14.59 0.13
N PHE A 71 13.63 13.29 -0.07
CA PHE A 71 12.59 12.82 -0.98
C PHE A 71 11.19 13.27 -0.54
N ILE A 72 10.88 13.16 0.75
CA ILE A 72 9.57 13.55 1.30
C ILE A 72 9.35 15.06 1.23
N VAL A 73 10.38 15.84 1.57
CA VAL A 73 10.33 17.31 1.42
C VAL A 73 10.19 17.68 -0.06
N GLY A 74 10.92 17.01 -0.97
CA GLY A 74 10.79 17.19 -2.41
C GLY A 74 9.38 16.90 -2.93
N LEU A 75 8.75 15.82 -2.47
CA LEU A 75 7.36 15.49 -2.80
C LEU A 75 6.37 16.52 -2.28
N LEU A 76 6.55 17.03 -1.06
CA LEU A 76 5.72 18.12 -0.52
C LEU A 76 5.86 19.39 -1.35
N MET A 77 7.08 19.75 -1.76
CA MET A 77 7.31 20.90 -2.64
C MET A 77 6.69 20.68 -4.01
N ALA A 78 6.85 19.50 -4.61
CA ALA A 78 6.21 19.14 -5.88
C ALA A 78 4.68 19.23 -5.78
N TYR A 79 4.10 18.77 -4.67
CA TYR A 79 2.67 18.89 -4.38
C TYR A 79 2.21 20.35 -4.35
N LEU A 80 2.92 21.22 -3.63
CA LEU A 80 2.59 22.64 -3.56
C LEU A 80 2.69 23.32 -4.93
N LEU A 81 3.71 22.98 -5.72
CA LEU A 81 3.87 23.48 -7.09
C LEU A 81 2.72 23.02 -7.99
N VAL A 82 2.37 21.74 -7.98
CA VAL A 82 1.27 21.20 -8.81
C VAL A 82 -0.08 21.76 -8.36
N LEU A 83 -0.26 22.00 -7.07
CA LEU A 83 -1.45 22.65 -6.53
C LEU A 83 -1.59 24.08 -7.06
N TRP A 84 -0.50 24.86 -7.06
CA TRP A 84 -0.48 26.20 -7.64
C TRP A 84 -0.69 26.16 -9.16
N GLY A 85 0.00 25.26 -9.87
CA GLY A 85 -0.16 25.08 -11.32
C GLY A 85 -1.59 24.70 -11.71
N SER A 86 -2.24 23.82 -10.95
CA SER A 86 -3.62 23.39 -11.19
C SER A 86 -4.63 24.54 -11.03
N GLN A 87 -4.40 25.45 -10.08
CA GLN A 87 -5.25 26.63 -9.92
C GLN A 87 -5.19 27.53 -11.16
N GLY A 88 -3.98 27.77 -11.68
CA GLY A 88 -3.78 28.57 -12.88
C GLY A 88 -4.35 27.92 -14.14
N ALA A 89 -4.07 26.63 -14.34
CA ALA A 89 -4.48 25.90 -15.55
C ALA A 89 -6.00 25.73 -15.64
N TYR A 90 -6.68 25.41 -14.53
CA TYR A 90 -8.12 25.13 -14.50
C TYR A 90 -8.98 26.31 -14.06
N GLN A 91 -8.37 27.46 -13.74
CA GLN A 91 -9.05 28.66 -13.25
C GLN A 91 -10.01 28.36 -12.08
N GLN A 92 -9.53 27.57 -11.13
CA GLN A 92 -10.33 27.07 -10.01
C GLN A 92 -9.80 27.57 -8.66
N SER A 93 -10.68 27.68 -7.67
CA SER A 93 -10.30 28.19 -6.36
C SER A 93 -9.34 27.26 -5.61
N VAL A 94 -8.52 27.85 -4.73
CA VAL A 94 -7.59 27.11 -3.84
C VAL A 94 -8.30 26.01 -3.06
N VAL A 95 -9.52 26.30 -2.56
CA VAL A 95 -10.31 25.37 -1.75
C VAL A 95 -10.73 24.13 -2.56
N VAL A 96 -11.14 24.33 -3.81
CA VAL A 96 -11.51 23.21 -4.70
C VAL A 96 -10.30 22.35 -5.01
N THR A 97 -9.17 22.99 -5.36
CA THR A 97 -7.91 22.26 -5.63
C THR A 97 -7.46 21.46 -4.41
N LEU A 98 -7.47 22.05 -3.21
CA LEU A 98 -7.11 21.38 -1.96
C LEU A 98 -8.04 20.20 -1.66
N LYS A 99 -9.34 20.35 -1.92
CA LYS A 99 -10.32 19.27 -1.74
C LYS A 99 -10.02 18.09 -2.66
N ASN A 100 -9.55 18.33 -3.89
CA ASN A 100 -9.25 17.26 -4.84
C ASN A 100 -7.83 16.67 -4.65
N SER A 101 -6.95 17.38 -3.96
CA SER A 101 -5.57 16.97 -3.72
C SER A 101 -5.29 16.50 -2.29
N TYR A 102 -6.32 16.48 -1.42
CA TYR A 102 -6.15 16.29 0.02
C TYR A 102 -5.43 14.99 0.40
N ILE A 103 -5.53 13.95 -0.43
CA ILE A 103 -4.92 12.64 -0.14
C ILE A 103 -3.39 12.73 -0.01
N TYR A 104 -2.75 13.65 -0.75
CA TYR A 104 -1.31 13.84 -0.73
C TYR A 104 -0.80 14.48 0.57
N PHE A 105 -1.68 14.99 1.44
CA PHE A 105 -1.29 15.34 2.82
C PHE A 105 -0.84 14.12 3.65
N MET A 106 -1.10 12.89 3.18
CA MET A 106 -0.58 11.68 3.82
C MET A 106 0.97 11.63 3.82
N PHE A 107 1.66 12.45 3.02
CA PHE A 107 3.13 12.57 3.06
C PHE A 107 3.65 12.90 4.47
N VAL A 108 2.83 13.62 5.24
CA VAL A 108 3.12 14.02 6.63
C VAL A 108 3.20 12.82 7.58
N LEU A 109 2.58 11.69 7.24
CA LEU A 109 2.65 10.46 8.02
C LEU A 109 4.09 9.98 8.22
N TYR A 110 4.93 10.10 7.19
CA TYR A 110 6.34 9.76 7.30
C TYR A 110 7.05 10.60 8.38
N LEU A 111 6.81 11.91 8.41
CA LEU A 111 7.42 12.83 9.37
C LEU A 111 7.00 12.47 10.80
N LEU A 112 5.72 12.14 11.00
CA LEU A 112 5.21 11.66 12.28
C LEU A 112 5.99 10.43 12.76
N PHE A 113 6.13 9.42 11.91
CA PHE A 113 6.81 8.18 12.29
C PHE A 113 8.30 8.37 12.55
N VAL A 114 8.99 9.05 11.64
CA VAL A 114 10.45 9.23 11.70
C VAL A 114 10.88 10.09 12.88
N PHE A 115 10.11 11.13 13.23
CA PHE A 115 10.46 11.98 14.37
C PHE A 115 10.05 11.36 15.71
N PHE A 116 8.85 10.77 15.79
CA PHE A 116 8.27 10.43 17.09
C PHE A 116 8.20 8.93 17.40
N PHE A 117 8.31 8.06 16.40
CA PHE A 117 8.19 6.60 16.56
C PHE A 117 9.42 5.80 16.11
N ASN A 118 10.56 6.45 15.81
CA ASN A 118 11.77 5.77 15.34
C ASN A 118 12.62 5.06 16.43
N GLU A 119 12.10 4.90 17.66
CA GLU A 119 12.77 4.16 18.73
C GLU A 119 12.39 2.67 18.65
N GLU A 120 13.30 1.74 18.95
CA GLU A 120 13.06 0.28 18.84
C GLU A 120 11.75 -0.17 19.52
N SER A 121 11.46 0.33 20.72
CA SER A 121 10.23 -0.02 21.46
C SER A 121 8.94 0.48 20.78
N GLU A 122 9.02 1.53 19.98
CA GLU A 122 7.88 2.11 19.26
C GLU A 122 7.71 1.46 17.90
N THR A 123 8.81 1.23 17.16
CA THR A 123 8.78 0.45 15.92
C THR A 123 8.23 -0.95 16.18
N HIS A 124 8.69 -1.61 17.24
CA HIS A 124 8.18 -2.92 17.64
C HIS A 124 6.68 -2.89 17.94
N PHE A 125 6.21 -1.86 18.64
CA PHE A 125 4.78 -1.65 18.89
C PHE A 125 4.00 -1.50 17.58
N LEU A 126 4.48 -0.67 16.64
CA LEU A 126 3.83 -0.47 15.34
C LEU A 126 3.72 -1.78 14.54
N LEU A 127 4.81 -2.55 14.46
CA LEU A 127 4.82 -3.85 13.79
C LEU A 127 3.82 -4.83 14.42
N GLN A 128 3.74 -4.87 15.76
CA GLN A 128 2.78 -5.72 16.45
C GLN A 128 1.33 -5.31 16.20
N VAL A 129 1.04 -4.01 16.25
CA VAL A 129 -0.33 -3.49 16.02
C VAL A 129 -0.81 -3.86 14.62
N VAL A 130 -0.02 -3.59 13.57
CA VAL A 130 -0.39 -3.94 12.19
C VAL A 130 -0.60 -5.44 12.05
N LYS A 131 0.35 -6.25 12.53
CA LYS A 131 0.29 -7.72 12.45
C LYS A 131 -0.95 -8.31 13.11
N TYR A 132 -1.25 -7.89 14.35
CA TYR A 132 -2.38 -8.45 15.08
C TYR A 132 -3.72 -7.95 14.54
N ILE A 133 -3.82 -6.68 14.15
CA ILE A 133 -5.03 -6.17 13.50
C ILE A 133 -5.29 -6.92 12.20
N GLY A 134 -4.26 -7.15 11.37
CA GLY A 134 -4.38 -7.91 10.12
C GLY A 134 -4.94 -9.30 10.35
N ALA A 135 -4.30 -10.06 11.23
CA ALA A 135 -4.72 -11.43 11.52
C ALA A 135 -6.11 -11.52 12.17
N ILE A 136 -6.43 -10.65 13.13
CA ILE A 136 -7.77 -10.60 13.75
C ILE A 136 -8.81 -10.32 12.67
N TYR A 137 -8.55 -9.36 11.79
CA TYR A 137 -9.48 -8.99 10.74
C TYR A 137 -9.65 -10.11 9.70
N SER A 138 -8.57 -10.77 9.29
CA SER A 138 -8.62 -11.97 8.44
C SER A 138 -9.52 -13.05 9.03
N VAL A 139 -9.39 -13.35 10.33
CA VAL A 139 -10.25 -14.33 11.02
C VAL A 139 -11.71 -13.89 11.02
N VAL A 140 -11.98 -12.62 11.34
CA VAL A 140 -13.34 -12.06 11.35
C VAL A 140 -14.00 -12.18 9.97
N LEU A 141 -13.27 -11.87 8.90
CA LEU A 141 -13.78 -11.94 7.53
C LEU A 141 -13.97 -13.38 7.04
N ILE A 142 -13.07 -14.30 7.38
CA ILE A 142 -13.25 -15.74 7.10
C ILE A 142 -14.50 -16.26 7.83
N ALA A 143 -14.68 -15.89 9.10
CA ALA A 143 -15.87 -16.27 9.86
C ALA A 143 -17.15 -15.70 9.24
N GLN A 144 -17.15 -14.42 8.84
CA GLN A 144 -18.28 -13.81 8.14
C GLN A 144 -18.57 -14.51 6.80
N ALA A 145 -17.55 -14.85 6.01
CA ALA A 145 -17.74 -15.56 4.75
C ALA A 145 -18.41 -16.92 4.96
N PHE A 146 -18.02 -17.64 6.02
CA PHE A 146 -18.63 -18.93 6.36
C PHE A 146 -20.06 -18.80 6.89
N LEU A 147 -20.33 -17.80 7.74
CA LEU A 147 -21.66 -17.53 8.28
C LEU A 147 -22.64 -17.03 7.22
N PHE A 148 -22.14 -16.29 6.22
CA PHE A 148 -22.95 -15.83 5.09
C PHE A 148 -23.56 -17.02 4.33
N ASN A 149 -22.79 -18.09 4.11
CA ASN A 149 -23.29 -19.32 3.47
C ASN A 149 -24.39 -20.01 4.30
N ARG A 150 -24.53 -19.67 5.58
CA ARG A 150 -25.60 -20.12 6.48
C ARG A 150 -26.71 -19.09 6.66
N GLY A 151 -26.70 -18.00 5.90
CA GLY A 151 -27.70 -16.93 5.95
C GLY A 151 -27.52 -15.91 7.08
N THR A 152 -26.36 -15.90 7.77
CA THR A 152 -26.11 -14.96 8.89
C THR A 152 -25.07 -13.91 8.52
N THR A 153 -25.42 -12.64 8.71
CA THR A 153 -24.55 -11.48 8.48
C THR A 153 -24.44 -10.63 9.74
N PHE A 154 -23.22 -10.42 10.22
CA PHE A 154 -22.94 -9.54 11.36
C PHE A 154 -22.01 -8.37 10.99
N LEU A 155 -21.36 -8.43 9.82
CA LEU A 155 -20.67 -7.28 9.22
C LEU A 155 -21.57 -6.55 8.24
N ASP A 156 -21.35 -5.25 8.09
CA ASP A 156 -21.99 -4.40 7.10
C ASP A 156 -21.47 -4.71 5.69
N LEU A 157 -22.26 -5.49 4.96
CA LEU A 157 -22.06 -5.82 3.55
C LEU A 157 -22.81 -4.84 2.61
N GLY A 158 -23.32 -3.72 3.13
CA GLY A 158 -24.01 -2.70 2.35
C GLY A 158 -23.10 -1.95 1.38
N THR A 159 -23.70 -1.06 0.58
CA THR A 159 -23.04 -0.29 -0.49
C THR A 159 -21.86 0.56 0.01
N TYR A 160 -21.93 1.04 1.25
CA TYR A 160 -20.89 1.85 1.89
C TYR A 160 -19.99 1.06 2.85
N GLY A 161 -20.30 -0.21 3.10
CA GLY A 161 -19.54 -1.10 3.96
C GLY A 161 -18.50 -1.91 3.18
N LEU A 162 -18.53 -3.23 3.34
CA LEU A 162 -17.61 -4.15 2.66
C LEU A 162 -17.93 -4.40 1.18
N ASN A 163 -19.14 -4.02 0.74
CA ASN A 163 -19.63 -4.11 -0.64
C ASN A 163 -19.18 -5.39 -1.38
N PRO A 164 -19.60 -6.57 -0.92
CA PRO A 164 -19.14 -7.83 -1.50
C PRO A 164 -19.69 -8.01 -2.92
N ILE A 165 -18.90 -8.69 -3.76
CA ILE A 165 -19.31 -9.03 -5.13
C ILE A 165 -20.00 -10.39 -5.09
N TYR A 166 -21.33 -10.38 -5.23
CA TYR A 166 -22.18 -11.57 -5.15
C TYR A 166 -22.10 -12.47 -6.39
N ASP A 167 -21.72 -11.92 -7.55
CA ASP A 167 -21.59 -12.68 -8.82
C ASP A 167 -20.35 -13.59 -8.85
N SER A 168 -19.48 -13.45 -7.85
CA SER A 168 -18.20 -14.14 -7.73
C SER A 168 -18.25 -15.08 -6.53
N PHE A 169 -18.99 -16.17 -6.65
CA PHE A 169 -18.74 -17.34 -5.82
C PHE A 169 -17.24 -17.68 -5.92
N GLY A 170 -16.50 -17.49 -4.82
CA GLY A 170 -15.04 -17.58 -4.82
C GLY A 170 -14.50 -18.88 -5.46
N PRO A 171 -13.27 -18.86 -6.01
CA PRO A 171 -12.79 -19.88 -6.96
C PRO A 171 -12.71 -21.31 -6.42
N VAL A 172 -12.75 -21.51 -5.09
CA VAL A 172 -12.54 -22.83 -4.46
C VAL A 172 -13.71 -23.28 -3.57
N PHE A 173 -14.51 -22.35 -3.01
CA PHE A 173 -15.55 -22.68 -2.02
C PHE A 173 -16.88 -21.93 -2.19
N HIS A 174 -17.06 -21.19 -3.28
CA HIS A 174 -18.26 -20.39 -3.50
C HIS A 174 -18.59 -19.40 -2.34
N PHE A 175 -17.57 -18.89 -1.65
CA PHE A 175 -17.77 -17.82 -0.65
C PHE A 175 -18.13 -16.50 -1.33
N ILE A 176 -18.79 -15.61 -0.58
CA ILE A 176 -18.91 -14.20 -0.97
C ILE A 176 -17.53 -13.58 -1.10
N ARG A 177 -17.35 -12.78 -2.16
CA ARG A 177 -16.08 -12.09 -2.39
C ARG A 177 -16.06 -10.75 -1.64
N ILE A 178 -15.21 -10.65 -0.62
CA ILE A 178 -14.96 -9.41 0.13
C ILE A 178 -13.57 -8.88 -0.22
N ALA A 179 -13.46 -8.01 -1.23
CA ALA A 179 -12.16 -7.57 -1.75
C ALA A 179 -11.56 -6.35 -1.01
N ASN A 180 -12.40 -5.48 -0.44
CA ASN A 180 -11.99 -4.17 0.10
C ASN A 180 -10.93 -4.24 1.21
N ALA A 181 -10.85 -5.36 1.92
CA ALA A 181 -9.91 -5.56 3.02
C ALA A 181 -8.54 -6.15 2.58
N ALA A 182 -8.40 -6.53 1.31
CA ALA A 182 -7.21 -7.21 0.80
C ALA A 182 -5.94 -6.36 0.93
N ASP A 183 -6.03 -5.06 0.63
CA ASP A 183 -4.89 -4.14 0.61
C ASP A 183 -4.21 -4.07 1.99
N PHE A 184 -5.00 -3.92 3.05
CA PHE A 184 -4.46 -3.87 4.41
C PHE A 184 -3.89 -5.22 4.85
N ILE A 185 -4.57 -6.33 4.55
CA ILE A 185 -4.14 -7.66 4.96
C ILE A 185 -2.84 -8.06 4.24
N SER A 186 -2.72 -7.77 2.95
CA SER A 186 -1.46 -7.94 2.20
C SER A 186 -0.32 -7.08 2.79
N PHE A 187 -0.60 -5.83 3.14
CA PHE A 187 0.37 -4.98 3.84
C PHE A 187 0.76 -5.57 5.22
N ALA A 188 -0.19 -6.09 5.98
CA ALA A 188 0.06 -6.75 7.26
C ALA A 188 0.89 -8.03 7.11
N MET A 189 0.72 -8.78 6.02
CA MET A 189 1.58 -9.92 5.68
C MET A 189 3.02 -9.49 5.44
N LEU A 190 3.25 -8.43 4.66
CA LEU A 190 4.60 -7.87 4.49
C LEU A 190 5.22 -7.52 5.85
N VAL A 191 4.49 -6.78 6.68
CA VAL A 191 4.95 -6.34 8.01
C VAL A 191 5.26 -7.54 8.91
N THR A 192 4.43 -8.58 8.87
CA THR A 192 4.65 -9.83 9.61
C THR A 192 5.90 -10.55 9.13
N GLY A 193 6.12 -10.62 7.81
CA GLY A 193 7.34 -11.16 7.21
C GLY A 193 8.58 -10.41 7.66
N VAL A 194 8.53 -9.07 7.69
CA VAL A 194 9.63 -8.23 8.20
C VAL A 194 9.89 -8.49 9.68
N ASP A 195 8.86 -8.52 10.53
CA ASP A 195 8.97 -8.80 11.97
C ASP A 195 9.62 -10.17 12.25
N VAL A 196 9.25 -11.19 11.46
CA VAL A 196 9.83 -12.55 11.52
C VAL A 196 11.32 -12.54 11.14
N LEU A 197 11.73 -11.76 10.14
CA LEU A 197 13.12 -11.73 9.69
C LEU A 197 14.06 -10.99 10.65
N ILE A 198 13.56 -9.93 11.30
CA ILE A 198 14.34 -9.11 12.23
C ILE A 198 14.61 -9.89 13.53
N HIS A 199 13.59 -10.54 14.10
CA HIS A 199 13.70 -11.18 15.42
C HIS A 199 14.28 -12.62 15.37
N LYS A 200 15.00 -13.03 16.43
CA LYS A 200 15.61 -14.38 16.55
C LYS A 200 14.72 -15.41 17.24
N GLU A 201 13.70 -14.98 17.96
CA GLU A 201 12.95 -15.85 18.85
C GLU A 201 12.12 -16.89 18.08
N LYS A 202 12.42 -18.18 18.31
CA LYS A 202 11.70 -19.30 17.67
C LYS A 202 10.19 -19.23 17.88
N LYS A 203 9.75 -18.82 19.08
CA LYS A 203 8.33 -18.63 19.41
C LYS A 203 7.68 -17.55 18.53
N ARG A 204 8.34 -16.40 18.34
CA ARG A 204 7.84 -15.32 17.48
C ARG A 204 7.79 -15.74 16.02
N MET A 205 8.80 -16.48 15.56
CA MET A 205 8.80 -17.01 14.19
C MET A 205 7.61 -17.95 13.96
N LEU A 206 7.33 -18.86 14.89
CA LEU A 206 6.20 -19.79 14.78
C LEU A 206 4.85 -19.07 14.79
N ILE A 207 4.67 -18.10 15.70
CA ILE A 207 3.46 -17.26 15.73
C ILE A 207 3.34 -16.48 14.42
N GLY A 208 4.40 -15.81 13.97
CA GLY A 208 4.40 -15.04 12.73
C GLY A 208 4.07 -15.88 11.50
N SER A 209 4.63 -17.09 11.38
CA SER A 209 4.27 -18.03 10.31
C SER A 209 2.79 -18.45 10.36
N GLY A 210 2.23 -18.65 11.55
CA GLY A 210 0.81 -18.94 11.72
C GLY A 210 -0.08 -17.76 11.27
N LEU A 211 0.30 -16.53 11.61
CA LEU A 211 -0.43 -15.33 11.20
C LEU A 211 -0.35 -15.10 9.68
N LEU A 212 0.84 -15.28 9.07
CA LEU A 212 0.99 -15.23 7.61
C LEU A 212 0.08 -16.23 6.89
N LEU A 213 -0.04 -17.45 7.44
CA LEU A 213 -0.94 -18.46 6.88
C LEU A 213 -2.40 -18.00 6.97
N ILE A 214 -2.84 -17.51 8.13
CA ILE A 214 -4.21 -17.03 8.34
C ILE A 214 -4.57 -15.91 7.34
N ASP A 215 -3.68 -14.92 7.21
CA ASP A 215 -3.85 -13.81 6.27
C ASP A 215 -3.91 -14.30 4.81
N TYR A 216 -3.04 -15.24 4.44
CA TYR A 216 -3.05 -15.83 3.10
C TYR A 216 -4.32 -16.62 2.81
N LEU A 217 -4.84 -17.37 3.78
CA LEU A 217 -6.10 -18.11 3.66
C LEU A 217 -7.26 -17.15 3.37
N TYR A 218 -7.30 -15.98 4.03
CA TYR A 218 -8.27 -14.95 3.72
C TYR A 218 -8.13 -14.45 2.27
N ILE A 219 -6.91 -14.13 1.84
CA ILE A 219 -6.65 -13.61 0.48
C ILE A 219 -7.13 -14.60 -0.59
N VAL A 220 -6.83 -15.88 -0.40
CA VAL A 220 -7.19 -16.94 -1.35
C VAL A 220 -8.69 -17.26 -1.35
N PHE A 221 -9.28 -17.45 -0.17
CA PHE A 221 -10.63 -18.00 -0.06
C PHE A 221 -11.73 -16.94 -0.02
N VAL A 222 -11.46 -15.74 0.51
CA VAL A 222 -12.47 -14.70 0.73
C VAL A 222 -12.29 -13.51 -0.20
N SER A 223 -11.07 -12.95 -0.31
CA SER A 223 -10.83 -11.76 -1.15
C SER A 223 -10.92 -12.07 -2.64
N GLY A 224 -10.36 -13.21 -3.08
CA GLY A 224 -10.38 -13.59 -4.49
C GLY A 224 -9.51 -12.70 -5.39
N THR A 225 -8.71 -11.79 -4.82
CA THR A 225 -7.96 -10.78 -5.59
C THR A 225 -6.62 -11.35 -6.06
N ARG A 226 -6.57 -11.73 -7.34
CA ARG A 226 -5.47 -12.50 -7.94
C ARG A 226 -4.09 -11.85 -7.79
N MET A 227 -4.01 -10.54 -7.92
CA MET A 227 -2.71 -9.84 -7.80
C MET A 227 -2.16 -9.92 -6.37
N TYR A 228 -3.02 -9.80 -5.35
CA TYR A 228 -2.61 -10.04 -3.96
C TYR A 228 -2.26 -11.50 -3.71
N MET A 229 -3.02 -12.47 -4.25
CA MET A 229 -2.65 -13.90 -4.14
C MET A 229 -1.24 -14.17 -4.66
N ILE A 230 -0.85 -13.57 -5.79
CA ILE A 230 0.49 -13.73 -6.38
C ILE A 230 1.54 -13.01 -5.52
N ALA A 231 1.32 -11.73 -5.19
CA ALA A 231 2.27 -10.94 -4.40
C ALA A 231 2.52 -11.55 -3.01
N ASP A 232 1.46 -11.95 -2.32
CA ASP A 232 1.54 -12.51 -0.97
C ASP A 232 2.14 -13.92 -0.96
N MET A 233 1.90 -14.72 -2.02
CA MET A 233 2.59 -16.00 -2.21
C MET A 233 4.10 -15.80 -2.41
N LEU A 234 4.49 -14.80 -3.20
CA LEU A 234 5.90 -14.44 -3.38
C LEU A 234 6.54 -13.99 -2.05
N ILE A 235 5.81 -13.25 -1.20
CA ILE A 235 6.27 -12.89 0.15
C ILE A 235 6.51 -14.14 0.99
N ILE A 236 5.53 -15.05 1.07
CA ILE A 236 5.66 -16.30 1.85
C ILE A 236 6.84 -17.11 1.36
N MET A 237 6.94 -17.32 0.05
CA MET A 237 8.06 -18.03 -0.56
C MET A 237 9.39 -17.37 -0.24
N ALA A 238 9.49 -16.05 -0.36
CA ALA A 238 10.71 -15.30 -0.04
C ALA A 238 11.09 -15.47 1.43
N VAL A 239 10.15 -15.37 2.37
CA VAL A 239 10.40 -15.60 3.80
C VAL A 239 10.90 -17.03 4.04
N VAL A 240 10.23 -18.04 3.48
CA VAL A 240 10.63 -19.46 3.60
C VAL A 240 12.03 -19.67 3.05
N VAL A 241 12.31 -19.17 1.84
CA VAL A 241 13.64 -19.25 1.20
C VAL A 241 14.69 -18.56 2.06
N ILE A 242 14.47 -17.32 2.49
CA ILE A 242 15.44 -16.56 3.29
C ILE A 242 15.77 -17.26 4.61
N VAL A 243 14.76 -17.86 5.26
CA VAL A 243 14.94 -18.63 6.50
C VAL A 243 15.65 -19.96 6.22
N ALA A 244 15.25 -20.68 5.18
CA ALA A 244 15.76 -22.02 4.87
C ALA A 244 17.16 -22.01 4.23
N VAL A 245 17.53 -20.96 3.47
CA VAL A 245 18.85 -20.80 2.81
C VAL A 245 19.98 -20.84 3.84
N LYS A 246 19.71 -20.41 5.07
CA LYS A 246 20.70 -20.49 6.16
C LYS A 246 21.05 -21.94 6.52
N LYS A 247 20.16 -22.90 6.27
CA LYS A 247 20.30 -24.32 6.65
C LYS A 247 20.55 -25.26 5.46
N TYR A 248 20.03 -24.95 4.27
CA TYR A 248 20.05 -25.84 3.09
C TYR A 248 20.43 -25.12 1.78
N LYS A 249 21.60 -24.45 1.78
CA LYS A 249 22.06 -23.59 0.66
C LYS A 249 21.97 -24.24 -0.73
N GLY A 250 22.41 -25.49 -0.88
CA GLY A 250 22.44 -26.17 -2.19
C GLY A 250 21.06 -26.57 -2.73
N LEU A 251 20.20 -27.13 -1.89
CA LEU A 251 18.85 -27.57 -2.28
C LEU A 251 17.96 -26.38 -2.67
N ILE A 252 18.13 -25.25 -1.98
CA ILE A 252 17.33 -24.05 -2.25
C ILE A 252 17.81 -23.31 -3.50
N PHE A 253 19.12 -23.31 -3.76
CA PHE A 253 19.64 -22.79 -5.03
C PHE A 253 19.12 -23.61 -6.23
N GLY A 254 19.09 -24.94 -6.09
CA GLY A 254 18.45 -25.83 -7.08
C GLY A 254 16.96 -25.53 -7.29
N LEU A 255 16.18 -25.42 -6.21
CA LEU A 255 14.75 -25.07 -6.27
C LEU A 255 14.50 -23.68 -6.87
N LEU A 256 15.29 -22.66 -6.50
CA LEU A 256 15.21 -21.32 -7.09
C LEU A 256 15.48 -21.35 -8.59
N THR A 257 16.49 -22.12 -9.02
CA THR A 257 16.82 -22.26 -10.43
C THR A 257 15.69 -22.94 -11.20
N VAL A 258 15.13 -24.02 -10.67
CA VAL A 258 13.96 -24.72 -11.25
C VAL A 258 12.73 -23.82 -11.29
N MET A 259 12.44 -23.05 -10.24
CA MET A 259 11.33 -22.11 -10.22
C MET A 259 11.54 -20.93 -11.17
N THR A 260 12.76 -20.45 -11.33
CA THR A 260 13.06 -19.35 -12.26
C THR A 260 12.90 -19.83 -13.71
N VAL A 261 13.49 -20.97 -14.05
CA VAL A 261 13.37 -21.59 -15.38
C VAL A 261 11.91 -21.97 -15.67
N GLY A 262 11.23 -22.63 -14.73
CA GLY A 262 9.82 -22.99 -14.83
C GLY A 262 8.90 -21.75 -14.93
N GLY A 263 9.23 -20.70 -14.19
CA GLY A 263 8.53 -19.40 -14.25
C GLY A 263 8.66 -18.77 -15.64
N PHE A 264 9.87 -18.69 -16.20
CA PHE A 264 10.09 -18.19 -17.56
C PHE A 264 9.36 -19.03 -18.61
N MET A 265 9.36 -20.35 -18.47
CA MET A 265 8.60 -21.25 -19.36
C MET A 265 7.08 -21.10 -19.19
N GLY A 266 6.62 -20.69 -18.01
CA GLY A 266 5.20 -20.46 -17.71
C GLY A 266 4.67 -19.09 -18.15
N ILE A 267 5.52 -18.10 -18.44
CA ILE A 267 5.10 -16.75 -18.85
C ILE A 267 4.12 -16.79 -20.04
N PRO A 268 4.36 -17.54 -21.13
CA PRO A 268 3.43 -17.61 -22.26
C PRO A 268 2.06 -18.20 -21.87
N LEU A 269 2.03 -19.20 -20.98
CA LEU A 269 0.78 -19.82 -20.50
C LEU A 269 -0.03 -18.85 -19.62
N VAL A 270 0.67 -18.10 -18.76
CA VAL A 270 0.06 -17.06 -17.93
C VAL A 270 -0.50 -15.95 -18.81
N ILE A 271 0.27 -15.43 -19.76
CA ILE A 271 -0.17 -14.40 -20.72
C ILE A 271 -1.41 -14.87 -21.50
N ASN A 272 -1.40 -16.10 -22.02
CA ASN A 272 -2.55 -16.68 -22.73
C ASN A 272 -3.80 -16.80 -21.84
N SER A 273 -3.64 -17.03 -20.54
CA SER A 273 -4.75 -17.08 -19.58
C SER A 273 -5.40 -15.70 -19.29
N PHE A 274 -4.68 -14.61 -19.58
CA PHE A 274 -5.18 -13.23 -19.48
C PHE A 274 -5.80 -12.74 -20.80
N ILE A 275 -5.30 -13.21 -21.94
CA ILE A 275 -5.75 -12.78 -23.29
C ILE A 275 -7.02 -13.52 -23.77
N GLY A 276 -7.39 -14.67 -23.16
CA GLY A 276 -8.55 -15.47 -23.54
C GLY A 276 -9.87 -15.21 -22.78
N GLY A 277 -11.01 -15.32 -23.47
CA GLY A 277 -12.37 -15.41 -22.89
C GLY A 277 -12.96 -14.09 -22.33
N LYS A 278 -13.90 -14.17 -21.37
CA LYS A 278 -14.53 -13.02 -20.67
C LYS A 278 -13.52 -12.07 -19.98
N ARG A 279 -12.25 -12.47 -19.88
CA ARG A 279 -11.16 -11.75 -19.20
C ARG A 279 -10.40 -10.81 -20.13
N LYS A 280 -10.49 -11.03 -21.45
CA LYS A 280 -9.92 -10.16 -22.47
C LYS A 280 -10.43 -8.72 -22.33
N LEU A 281 -11.72 -8.54 -22.01
CA LEU A 281 -12.34 -7.23 -21.83
C LEU A 281 -11.69 -6.43 -20.67
N SER A 282 -11.42 -7.07 -19.53
CA SER A 282 -10.74 -6.42 -18.40
C SER A 282 -9.27 -6.08 -18.69
N PHE A 283 -8.59 -6.89 -19.49
CA PHE A 283 -7.22 -6.62 -19.91
C PHE A 283 -7.16 -5.49 -20.94
N ASP A 284 -8.06 -5.52 -21.93
CA ASP A 284 -8.17 -4.50 -22.98
C ASP A 284 -8.55 -3.13 -22.38
N MET A 285 -9.44 -3.09 -21.38
CA MET A 285 -9.77 -1.85 -20.66
C MET A 285 -8.53 -1.24 -20.00
N ARG A 286 -7.73 -2.04 -19.27
CA ARG A 286 -6.50 -1.55 -18.63
C ARG A 286 -5.47 -1.05 -19.62
N LEU A 287 -5.34 -1.72 -20.76
CA LEU A 287 -4.44 -1.26 -21.82
C LEU A 287 -4.91 0.09 -22.39
N GLY A 288 -6.23 0.26 -22.56
CA GLY A 288 -6.84 1.52 -22.96
C GLY A 288 -6.65 2.64 -21.93
N GLU A 289 -6.75 2.33 -20.63
CA GLU A 289 -6.47 3.27 -19.54
C GLU A 289 -5.01 3.73 -19.57
N ILE A 290 -4.07 2.79 -19.69
CA ILE A 290 -2.63 3.09 -19.77
C ILE A 290 -2.35 4.03 -20.95
N GLN A 291 -2.90 3.72 -22.13
CA GLN A 291 -2.72 4.57 -23.31
C GLN A 291 -3.32 5.96 -23.09
N TYR A 292 -4.57 6.03 -22.62
CA TYR A 292 -5.25 7.30 -22.37
C TYR A 292 -4.46 8.19 -21.41
N TYR A 293 -4.01 7.66 -20.28
CA TYR A 293 -3.32 8.44 -19.26
C TYR A 293 -1.86 8.74 -19.63
N ALA A 294 -1.18 7.87 -20.37
CA ALA A 294 0.17 8.16 -20.88
C ALA A 294 0.17 9.45 -21.73
N ASP A 295 -0.87 9.66 -22.53
CA ASP A 295 -1.05 10.89 -23.33
C ASP A 295 -1.33 12.14 -22.47
N LYS A 296 -1.63 11.98 -21.18
CA LYS A 296 -1.89 13.09 -20.24
C LYS A 296 -0.72 13.46 -19.33
N ILE A 297 0.41 12.75 -19.41
CA ILE A 297 1.60 13.02 -18.58
C ILE A 297 2.11 14.47 -18.76
N PHE A 298 2.00 15.02 -19.97
CA PHE A 298 2.44 16.38 -20.29
C PHE A 298 1.27 17.33 -20.56
N HIS A 299 0.07 17.04 -20.05
CA HIS A 299 -1.13 17.79 -20.38
C HIS A 299 -1.01 19.31 -20.09
N ASN A 300 -0.36 19.67 -18.98
CA ASN A 300 -0.12 21.06 -18.60
C ASN A 300 1.36 21.47 -18.74
N GLY A 301 2.10 20.82 -19.65
CA GLY A 301 3.51 21.08 -19.90
C GLY A 301 4.42 20.39 -18.88
N TRP A 302 4.72 21.03 -17.76
CA TRP A 302 5.68 20.50 -16.77
C TRP A 302 5.04 19.58 -15.71
N PHE A 303 3.74 19.72 -15.48
CA PHE A 303 2.93 18.79 -14.70
C PHE A 303 1.87 18.14 -15.60
N GLY A 304 1.38 16.98 -15.19
CA GLY A 304 0.38 16.22 -15.94
C GLY A 304 -1.02 16.78 -15.69
N ILE A 305 -1.98 15.93 -15.31
CA ILE A 305 -3.35 16.35 -15.05
C ILE A 305 -3.45 17.25 -13.81
N GLY A 306 -2.61 17.07 -12.78
CA GLY A 306 -2.72 17.82 -11.54
C GLY A 306 -4.05 17.53 -10.81
N PHE A 307 -4.70 18.55 -10.27
CA PHE A 307 -5.87 18.42 -9.38
C PHE A 307 -7.12 19.16 -9.87
N PRO A 308 -7.66 18.87 -11.08
CA PRO A 308 -8.82 19.58 -11.61
C PRO A 308 -10.10 19.33 -10.80
N ASP A 309 -11.09 20.21 -10.91
CA ASP A 309 -12.43 20.00 -10.38
C ASP A 309 -13.09 18.78 -11.02
N SER A 310 -13.30 17.72 -10.23
CA SER A 310 -13.92 16.47 -10.69
C SER A 310 -15.30 16.66 -11.30
N LYS A 311 -16.05 17.69 -10.89
CA LYS A 311 -17.36 17.98 -11.50
C LYS A 311 -17.27 18.60 -12.89
N ARG A 312 -16.22 19.41 -13.12
CA ARG A 312 -16.06 20.18 -14.37
C ARG A 312 -15.22 19.44 -15.40
N TYR A 313 -14.29 18.62 -14.93
CA TYR A 313 -13.30 17.92 -15.75
C TYR A 313 -13.40 16.39 -15.62
N ASP A 314 -14.61 15.88 -15.38
CA ASP A 314 -14.90 14.45 -15.24
C ASP A 314 -14.33 13.63 -16.40
N GLN A 315 -14.54 14.07 -17.64
CA GLN A 315 -14.01 13.39 -18.84
C GLN A 315 -12.48 13.39 -18.92
N LEU A 316 -11.81 14.40 -18.34
CA LEU A 316 -10.34 14.41 -18.28
C LEU A 316 -9.85 13.35 -17.29
N LEU A 317 -10.56 13.18 -16.18
CA LEU A 317 -10.23 12.26 -15.10
C LEU A 317 -10.67 10.83 -15.36
N HIS A 318 -11.73 10.60 -16.14
CA HIS A 318 -12.36 9.29 -16.32
C HIS A 318 -12.45 8.82 -17.76
N GLY A 319 -11.84 9.56 -18.69
CA GLY A 319 -11.86 9.25 -20.11
C GLY A 319 -13.08 9.83 -20.84
N PRO A 320 -13.10 9.75 -22.17
CA PRO A 320 -14.19 10.31 -22.98
C PRO A 320 -15.51 9.59 -22.65
N ALA A 321 -16.62 10.32 -22.63
CA ALA A 321 -17.95 9.74 -22.41
C ALA A 321 -18.33 8.64 -23.42
N ASN A 322 -17.60 8.48 -24.53
CA ASN A 322 -17.80 7.42 -25.52
C ASN A 322 -16.81 6.24 -25.37
N SER A 323 -16.01 6.18 -24.30
CA SER A 323 -15.24 4.97 -23.91
C SER A 323 -16.13 3.83 -23.46
N HIS A 324 -17.46 3.99 -23.56
CA HIS A 324 -18.49 2.97 -23.66
C HIS A 324 -18.18 1.99 -24.82
N ILE A 325 -17.13 1.20 -24.65
CA ILE A 325 -16.94 -0.02 -25.43
C ILE A 325 -18.20 -0.84 -25.18
N LEU A 326 -18.90 -1.15 -26.29
CA LEU A 326 -20.11 -1.96 -26.38
C LEU A 326 -20.33 -2.84 -25.14
N MET A 327 -21.31 -2.43 -24.31
CA MET A 327 -21.93 -3.17 -23.19
C MET A 327 -21.49 -2.88 -21.74
N ALA A 328 -20.55 -1.97 -21.45
CA ALA A 328 -20.33 -1.52 -20.07
C ALA A 328 -20.00 -0.03 -19.97
N ASN A 329 -20.69 0.70 -19.07
CA ASN A 329 -20.31 2.06 -18.66
C ASN A 329 -18.98 2.01 -17.90
N ALA A 330 -17.87 1.89 -18.62
CA ALA A 330 -16.53 1.79 -18.03
C ALA A 330 -15.89 3.18 -17.94
N ASN A 331 -15.86 3.73 -16.72
CA ASN A 331 -15.03 4.88 -16.39
C ASN A 331 -13.58 4.40 -16.22
N TYR A 332 -12.62 5.20 -16.72
CA TYR A 332 -11.21 4.95 -16.47
C TYR A 332 -10.83 5.45 -15.09
N PHE A 333 -9.95 4.72 -14.41
CA PHE A 333 -9.50 5.05 -13.05
C PHE A 333 -7.97 5.17 -13.01
N LEU A 334 -7.46 6.25 -12.40
CA LEU A 334 -6.02 6.46 -12.25
C LEU A 334 -5.37 5.38 -11.38
N GLU A 335 -6.15 4.74 -10.51
CA GLU A 335 -5.71 3.64 -9.66
C GLU A 335 -5.39 2.36 -10.44
N ASP A 336 -5.93 2.19 -11.66
CA ASP A 336 -5.76 0.96 -12.45
C ASP A 336 -4.45 0.93 -13.26
N ILE A 337 -3.75 2.07 -13.38
CA ILE A 337 -2.47 2.19 -14.10
C ILE A 337 -1.23 2.16 -13.19
N GLY A 338 -1.42 1.91 -11.89
CA GLY A 338 -0.37 1.71 -10.91
C GLY A 338 0.62 2.88 -10.82
N ILE A 339 1.92 2.60 -10.90
CA ILE A 339 2.98 3.61 -10.72
C ILE A 339 2.91 4.75 -11.74
N LEU A 340 2.28 4.53 -12.91
CA LEU A 340 2.07 5.61 -13.88
C LEU A 340 1.12 6.68 -13.34
N GLY A 341 0.21 6.35 -12.42
CA GLY A 341 -0.74 7.30 -11.83
C GLY A 341 -0.07 8.53 -11.22
N ILE A 342 1.05 8.35 -10.50
CA ILE A 342 1.78 9.49 -9.92
C ILE A 342 2.42 10.36 -11.01
N VAL A 343 2.90 9.75 -12.10
CA VAL A 343 3.51 10.46 -13.24
C VAL A 343 2.44 11.22 -14.00
N VAL A 344 1.25 10.66 -14.13
CA VAL A 344 0.12 11.30 -14.81
C VAL A 344 -0.39 12.51 -14.04
N VAL A 345 -0.34 12.48 -12.70
CA VAL A 345 -0.74 13.63 -11.87
C VAL A 345 0.36 14.69 -11.82
N PHE A 346 1.61 14.30 -11.51
CA PHE A 346 2.71 15.23 -11.26
C PHE A 346 3.59 15.53 -12.48
N GLY A 347 3.37 14.86 -13.62
CA GLY A 347 4.16 15.01 -14.83
C GLY A 347 5.64 14.70 -14.63
N VAL A 348 6.50 15.61 -15.08
CA VAL A 348 7.96 15.49 -14.99
C VAL A 348 8.43 15.36 -13.54
N LEU A 349 7.80 16.11 -12.60
CA LEU A 349 8.16 16.04 -11.18
C LEU A 349 7.86 14.66 -10.59
N GLY A 350 6.79 14.01 -11.04
CA GLY A 350 6.45 12.64 -10.64
C GLY A 350 7.51 11.65 -11.11
N LEU A 351 7.93 11.76 -12.37
CA LEU A 351 8.98 10.90 -12.94
C LEU A 351 10.32 11.06 -12.21
N ILE A 352 10.75 12.31 -11.98
CA ILE A 352 11.98 12.60 -11.21
C ILE A 352 11.88 12.02 -9.80
N GLY A 353 10.73 12.20 -9.15
CA GLY A 353 10.45 11.63 -7.83
C GLY A 353 10.58 10.11 -7.81
N LEU A 354 10.02 9.41 -8.81
CA LEU A 354 10.11 7.96 -8.92
C LEU A 354 11.54 7.46 -9.14
N ILE A 355 12.31 8.12 -10.01
CA ILE A 355 13.71 7.76 -10.25
C ILE A 355 14.51 7.93 -8.97
N TYR A 356 14.32 9.05 -8.27
CA TYR A 356 15.00 9.32 -7.00
C TYR A 356 14.58 8.34 -5.90
N PHE A 357 13.29 7.97 -5.83
CA PHE A 357 12.79 6.95 -4.93
C PHE A 357 13.46 5.59 -5.18
N GLY A 358 13.55 5.17 -6.46
CA GLY A 358 14.25 3.94 -6.85
C GLY A 358 15.72 3.95 -6.46
N TYR A 359 16.42 5.07 -6.66
CA TYR A 359 17.80 5.27 -6.19
C TYR A 359 17.93 5.13 -4.67
N LEU A 360 17.01 5.72 -3.90
CA LEU A 360 17.00 5.61 -2.44
C LEU A 360 16.73 4.16 -1.96
N LEU A 361 15.87 3.41 -2.64
CA LEU A 361 15.65 1.99 -2.35
C LEU A 361 16.91 1.15 -2.56
N VAL A 362 17.61 1.37 -3.67
CA VAL A 362 18.86 0.65 -4.00
C VAL A 362 19.95 0.97 -2.97
N THR A 363 20.13 2.25 -2.65
CA THR A 363 21.13 2.67 -1.65
C THR A 363 20.80 2.15 -0.25
N ALA A 364 19.53 2.15 0.17
CA ALA A 364 19.10 1.54 1.44
C ALA A 364 19.43 0.03 1.50
N PHE A 365 19.21 -0.70 0.40
CA PHE A 365 19.57 -2.11 0.31
C PHE A 365 21.08 -2.36 0.39
N ILE A 366 21.89 -1.48 -0.20
CA ILE A 366 23.36 -1.58 -0.16
C ILE A 366 23.88 -1.30 1.24
N GLN A 367 23.33 -0.29 1.93
CA GLN A 367 23.75 0.12 3.27
C GLN A 367 23.36 -0.91 4.34
N ALA A 368 22.18 -1.53 4.22
CA ALA A 368 21.71 -2.48 5.21
C ALA A 368 22.56 -3.76 5.27
N GLN A 369 22.69 -4.32 6.47
CA GLN A 369 23.49 -5.52 6.73
C GLN A 369 22.68 -6.66 7.35
N GLY A 370 23.16 -7.89 7.13
CA GLY A 370 22.60 -9.09 7.76
C GLY A 370 21.10 -9.27 7.55
N ARG A 371 20.34 -9.27 8.65
CA ARG A 371 18.89 -9.53 8.67
C ARG A 371 18.07 -8.34 8.17
N TYR A 372 18.54 -7.12 8.44
CA TYR A 372 17.90 -5.91 7.96
C TYR A 372 17.94 -5.82 6.45
N LYS A 373 19.06 -6.25 5.84
CA LYS A 373 19.16 -6.41 4.38
C LYS A 373 18.13 -7.39 3.81
N GLN A 374 17.89 -8.50 4.51
CA GLN A 374 16.87 -9.48 4.12
C GLN A 374 15.44 -8.91 4.21
N ALA A 375 15.16 -8.13 5.26
CA ALA A 375 13.89 -7.43 5.41
C ALA A 375 13.68 -6.37 4.33
N ILE A 376 14.70 -5.56 4.00
CA ILE A 376 14.62 -4.57 2.91
C ILE A 376 14.41 -5.26 1.55
N LEU A 377 15.07 -6.40 1.30
CA LEU A 377 14.84 -7.17 0.08
C LEU A 377 13.38 -7.62 -0.04
N LEU A 378 12.78 -8.09 1.05
CA LEU A 378 11.37 -8.49 1.08
C LEU A 378 10.45 -7.30 0.77
N ILE A 379 10.74 -6.13 1.32
CA ILE A 379 10.01 -4.88 1.04
C ILE A 379 10.14 -4.48 -0.43
N ILE A 380 11.35 -4.53 -1.01
CA ILE A 380 11.57 -4.21 -2.43
C ILE A 380 10.80 -5.19 -3.32
N LEU A 381 10.84 -6.49 -3.01
CA LEU A 381 10.08 -7.51 -3.75
C LEU A 381 8.58 -7.20 -3.74
N TYR A 382 8.04 -6.80 -2.59
CA TYR A 382 6.64 -6.40 -2.47
C TYR A 382 6.31 -5.18 -3.32
N LEU A 383 7.11 -4.11 -3.23
CA LEU A 383 6.93 -2.89 -4.01
C LEU A 383 6.96 -3.17 -5.51
N VAL A 384 7.90 -3.99 -6.00
CA VAL A 384 7.99 -4.36 -7.41
C VAL A 384 6.80 -5.21 -7.84
N SER A 385 6.37 -6.18 -7.02
CA SER A 385 5.24 -7.06 -7.34
C SER A 385 3.90 -6.32 -7.42
N THR A 386 3.77 -5.19 -6.71
CA THR A 386 2.54 -4.39 -6.63
C THR A 386 2.55 -3.17 -7.56
N ALA A 387 3.72 -2.71 -8.04
CA ALA A 387 3.89 -1.46 -8.78
C ALA A 387 2.99 -1.29 -10.02
N ALA A 388 2.72 -2.36 -10.77
CA ALA A 388 2.02 -2.26 -12.05
C ALA A 388 0.49 -2.07 -11.94
N THR A 389 -0.13 -2.59 -10.88
CA THR A 389 -1.61 -2.64 -10.77
C THR A 389 -2.16 -2.35 -9.38
N LEU A 390 -1.31 -2.42 -8.34
CA LEU A 390 -1.67 -2.21 -6.95
C LEU A 390 -0.68 -1.22 -6.32
N SER A 391 -0.37 -0.17 -7.07
CA SER A 391 0.69 0.76 -6.69
C SER A 391 0.39 1.36 -5.33
N LEU A 392 1.38 1.36 -4.45
CA LEU A 392 1.19 1.97 -3.14
C LEU A 392 1.14 3.51 -3.20
N LEU A 393 1.34 4.09 -4.40
CA LEU A 393 1.16 5.52 -4.65
C LEU A 393 -0.29 5.90 -4.91
N ASP A 394 -1.18 4.92 -5.06
CA ASP A 394 -2.61 5.16 -5.25
C ASP A 394 -3.24 5.74 -3.97
N PRO A 395 -4.26 6.61 -4.09
CA PRO A 395 -4.96 7.19 -2.94
C PRO A 395 -5.39 6.19 -1.86
N GLN A 396 -5.78 4.99 -2.26
CA GLN A 396 -6.24 3.93 -1.36
C GLN A 396 -5.10 3.34 -0.50
N ARG A 397 -3.88 3.32 -1.04
CA ARG A 397 -2.71 2.57 -0.52
C ARG A 397 -1.57 3.45 -0.02
N ILE A 398 -1.68 4.76 -0.24
CA ILE A 398 -0.69 5.78 0.11
C ILE A 398 -0.25 5.74 1.59
N PHE A 399 -1.14 5.33 2.51
CA PHE A 399 -0.79 5.11 3.91
C PHE A 399 0.30 4.03 4.06
N TYR A 400 0.14 2.90 3.35
CA TYR A 400 1.07 1.76 3.41
C TYR A 400 2.44 2.12 2.86
N LEU A 401 2.49 2.93 1.79
CA LEU A 401 3.75 3.42 1.25
C LEU A 401 4.56 4.17 2.31
N PHE A 402 3.97 5.18 2.98
CA PHE A 402 4.73 5.98 3.95
C PHE A 402 5.11 5.20 5.21
N PHE A 403 4.31 4.20 5.60
CA PHE A 403 4.72 3.26 6.64
C PHE A 403 5.92 2.42 6.18
N ILE A 404 5.91 1.91 4.94
CA ILE A 404 7.02 1.12 4.37
C ILE A 404 8.29 1.97 4.25
N VAL A 405 8.18 3.22 3.80
CA VAL A 405 9.32 4.14 3.70
C VAL A 405 9.93 4.39 5.09
N TYR A 406 9.09 4.63 6.10
CA TYR A 406 9.55 4.70 7.49
C TYR A 406 10.23 3.41 7.96
N LEU A 407 9.69 2.24 7.59
CA LEU A 407 10.30 0.97 7.97
C LEU A 407 11.68 0.80 7.34
N ILE A 408 11.86 1.14 6.06
CA ILE A 408 13.18 1.10 5.40
C ILE A 408 14.16 2.08 6.06
N GLU A 409 13.70 3.29 6.40
CA GLU A 409 14.48 4.28 7.15
C GLU A 409 14.97 3.69 8.48
N TYR A 410 14.07 3.08 9.26
CA TYR A 410 14.42 2.43 10.53
C TYR A 410 15.44 1.31 10.35
N LEU A 411 15.24 0.44 9.35
CA LEU A 411 16.10 -0.73 9.09
C LEU A 411 17.49 -0.34 8.59
N THR A 412 17.59 0.75 7.82
CA THR A 412 18.87 1.28 7.33
C THR A 412 19.66 1.92 8.48
N ASN A 413 18.99 2.68 9.35
CA ASN A 413 19.63 3.41 10.44
C ASN A 413 20.03 2.53 11.64
N HIS A 414 19.32 1.42 11.89
CA HIS A 414 19.62 0.47 12.97
C HIS A 414 20.38 -0.78 12.48
N ALA A 415 20.85 -0.78 11.23
CA ALA A 415 21.87 -1.72 10.82
C ALA A 415 23.10 -1.47 11.72
N PRO A 416 23.66 -2.50 12.38
CA PRO A 416 24.83 -2.32 13.22
C PRO A 416 25.93 -1.73 12.35
N SER A 417 26.20 -0.44 12.54
CA SER A 417 27.40 0.19 12.02
C SER A 417 28.55 -0.58 12.62
N LYS A 418 29.42 -1.15 11.77
CA LYS A 418 30.80 -1.36 12.18
C LYS A 418 31.27 -0.06 12.81
N ASP A 419 31.67 -0.16 14.07
CA ASP A 419 32.68 0.64 14.74
C ASP A 419 32.71 2.13 14.36
N LEU A 420 31.96 2.93 15.12
CA LEU A 420 32.33 4.33 15.38
C LEU A 420 33.30 4.44 16.58
N GLU A 421 33.98 3.33 16.93
CA GLU A 421 35.13 3.32 17.86
C GLU A 421 36.49 3.34 17.14
N GLU A 422 36.53 3.39 15.81
CA GLU A 422 37.79 3.59 15.05
C GLU A 422 37.62 4.63 13.93
N ILE A 423 37.62 5.93 14.28
CA ILE A 423 38.34 7.01 13.56
C ILE A 423 38.80 8.04 14.59
#